data_AF-A0A2Z4WB65-F1
#
_entry.id   AF-A0A2Z4WB65-F1
#
_cell.length_a   1.000
_cell.length_b   1.000
_cell.length_c   1.000
_cell.angle_alpha   90.00
_cell.angle_beta   90.00
_cell.angle_gamma   90.00
#
_symmetry.space_group_name_H-M   'P 1'
#
loop_
_entity.id
_entity.type
_entity.pdbx_description
1 polymer ?
#
loop_
_entity_poly.entity_id
_entity_poly.type
_entity_poly.pdbx_seq_one_letter_code
_entity_poly.pdbx_strand_id
1 'polypeptide(L)'
;MEERDKLESLLNKAFISFDQKNYIEAEKLYCKVLISAKDRFNELYKQALYGLGFTKTLSKQYKKARECYFKLLSYAIEEENKEDESILYHQLCMVEREAGNYDIALQYLKKEYDLILKVFKDKNMYLSANYYENGYINLLKGDCNKAKVLLEKSLYYAEKSEDKVCVACAFRGLGEVYISKKETNKALEYLNKSEEVFKYLGDDIGAREVEGLKEKLV
;
A
#
# COMPACT_ATOMS: atom_id res chain seq x y z
N MET A 1 -3.45 27.24 -19.27
CA MET A 1 -4.74 26.53 -19.10
C MET A 1 -4.74 25.31 -20.01
N GLU A 2 -4.70 25.49 -21.34
CA GLU A 2 -4.75 24.39 -22.31
C GLU A 2 -3.67 23.29 -22.16
N GLU A 3 -2.45 23.64 -21.76
CA GLU A 3 -1.37 22.65 -21.54
C GLU A 3 -1.57 21.82 -20.27
N ARG A 4 -2.07 22.44 -19.19
CA ARG A 4 -2.39 21.77 -17.93
C ARG A 4 -3.55 20.79 -18.11
N ASP A 5 -4.61 21.22 -18.79
CA ASP A 5 -5.79 20.37 -19.05
C ASP A 5 -5.42 19.13 -19.89
N LYS A 6 -4.47 19.28 -20.82
CA LYS A 6 -3.91 18.16 -21.60
C LYS A 6 -3.14 17.18 -20.71
N LEU A 7 -2.34 17.67 -19.77
CA LEU A 7 -1.61 16.82 -18.81
C LEU A 7 -2.56 16.08 -17.87
N GLU A 8 -3.57 16.76 -17.33
CA GLU A 8 -4.60 16.16 -16.48
C GLU A 8 -5.36 15.06 -17.24
N SER A 9 -5.73 15.31 -18.49
CA SER A 9 -6.37 14.30 -19.34
C SER A 9 -5.46 13.07 -19.59
N LEU A 10 -4.18 13.28 -19.84
CA LEU A 10 -3.20 12.19 -20.01
C LEU A 10 -3.03 11.39 -18.73
N LEU A 11 -2.92 12.06 -17.59
CA LEU A 11 -2.77 11.43 -16.28
C LEU A 11 -4.01 10.60 -15.92
N ASN A 12 -5.21 11.11 -16.15
CA ASN A 12 -6.45 10.37 -15.95
C ASN A 12 -6.52 9.11 -16.81
N LYS A 13 -6.10 9.18 -18.08
CA LYS A 13 -6.00 7.99 -18.95
C LYS A 13 -4.98 6.98 -18.44
N ALA A 14 -3.88 7.45 -17.82
CA ALA A 14 -2.88 6.58 -17.22
C ALA A 14 -3.47 5.79 -16.04
N PHE A 15 -4.20 6.47 -15.14
CA PHE A 15 -4.90 5.82 -14.02
C PHE A 15 -5.96 4.83 -14.51
N ILE A 16 -6.79 5.20 -15.47
CA ILE A 16 -7.79 4.27 -16.05
C ILE A 16 -7.12 3.03 -16.66
N SER A 17 -6.01 3.20 -17.38
CA SER A 17 -5.26 2.08 -17.96
C SER A 17 -4.65 1.19 -16.88
N PHE A 18 -4.20 1.79 -15.77
CA PHE A 18 -3.67 1.07 -14.61
C PHE A 18 -4.77 0.24 -13.92
N ASP A 19 -5.94 0.81 -13.69
CA ASP A 19 -7.09 0.12 -13.07
C ASP A 19 -7.60 -1.05 -13.92
N GLN A 20 -7.51 -0.92 -15.24
CA GLN A 20 -7.77 -1.99 -16.21
C GLN A 20 -6.66 -3.05 -16.28
N LYS A 21 -5.62 -2.94 -15.44
CA LYS A 21 -4.42 -3.79 -15.42
C LYS A 21 -3.61 -3.76 -16.73
N ASN A 22 -3.83 -2.76 -17.57
CA ASN A 22 -3.04 -2.52 -18.79
C ASN A 22 -1.78 -1.72 -18.43
N TYR A 23 -0.86 -2.37 -17.72
CA TYR A 23 0.35 -1.73 -17.18
C TYR A 23 1.29 -1.18 -18.26
N ILE A 24 1.27 -1.77 -19.46
CA ILE A 24 2.09 -1.30 -20.59
C ILE A 24 1.61 0.08 -21.06
N GLU A 25 0.30 0.25 -21.27
CA GLU A 25 -0.25 1.55 -21.69
C GLU A 25 -0.20 2.56 -20.55
N ALA A 26 -0.48 2.15 -19.30
CA ALA A 26 -0.36 3.01 -18.13
C ALA A 26 1.06 3.59 -18.00
N GLU A 27 2.10 2.74 -18.08
CA GLU A 27 3.50 3.16 -18.06
C GLU A 27 3.80 4.19 -19.16
N LYS A 28 3.36 3.92 -20.39
CA LYS A 28 3.58 4.81 -21.52
C LYS A 28 2.92 6.17 -21.31
N LEU A 29 1.72 6.21 -20.72
CA LEU A 29 1.00 7.44 -20.43
C LEU A 29 1.64 8.22 -19.28
N TYR A 30 2.04 7.58 -18.18
CA TYR A 30 2.79 8.24 -17.10
C TYR A 30 4.09 8.86 -17.61
N CYS A 31 4.87 8.12 -18.41
CA CYS A 31 6.10 8.64 -19.01
C CYS A 31 5.84 9.87 -19.90
N LYS A 32 4.73 9.90 -20.65
CA LYS A 32 4.34 11.08 -21.44
C LYS A 32 4.05 12.29 -20.55
N VAL A 33 3.35 12.11 -19.43
CA VAL A 33 3.11 13.19 -18.46
C VAL A 33 4.43 13.71 -17.90
N LEU A 34 5.33 12.81 -17.48
CA LEU A 34 6.64 13.17 -16.92
C LEU A 34 7.52 13.96 -17.90
N ILE A 35 7.52 13.59 -19.19
CA ILE A 35 8.27 14.31 -20.23
C ILE A 35 7.67 15.69 -20.50
N SER A 36 6.33 15.78 -20.48
CA SER A 36 5.60 16.98 -20.90
C SER A 36 5.53 18.04 -19.80
N ALA A 37 5.39 17.63 -18.54
CA ALA A 37 5.25 18.55 -17.40
C ALA A 37 6.53 19.37 -17.15
N LYS A 38 7.72 18.86 -17.52
CA LYS A 38 9.08 19.47 -17.43
C LYS A 38 9.55 19.95 -16.05
N ASP A 39 8.65 20.44 -15.20
CA ASP A 39 8.90 20.86 -13.83
C ASP A 39 8.66 19.69 -12.86
N ARG A 40 9.66 19.42 -12.03
CA ARG A 40 9.66 18.36 -11.03
C ARG A 40 8.76 18.66 -9.82
N PHE A 41 8.48 19.93 -9.56
CA PHE A 41 7.61 20.38 -8.47
C PHE A 41 6.14 20.49 -8.88
N ASN A 42 5.83 20.18 -10.15
CA ASN A 42 4.46 20.12 -10.62
C ASN A 42 3.72 18.93 -9.97
N GLU A 43 2.53 19.17 -9.42
CA GLU A 43 1.72 18.13 -8.78
C GLU A 43 1.37 16.96 -9.72
N LEU A 44 1.07 17.25 -10.99
CA LEU A 44 0.79 16.20 -11.99
C LEU A 44 2.04 15.37 -12.30
N TYR A 45 3.23 15.98 -12.23
CA TYR A 45 4.49 15.26 -12.35
C TYR A 45 4.67 14.28 -11.19
N LYS A 46 4.48 14.74 -9.94
CA LYS A 46 4.59 13.89 -8.75
C LYS A 46 3.57 12.74 -8.79
N GLN A 47 2.32 13.03 -9.13
CA GLN A 47 1.27 12.01 -9.29
C GLN A 47 1.61 10.99 -10.38
N ALA A 48 2.09 11.44 -11.54
CA ALA A 48 2.51 10.53 -12.60
C ALA A 48 3.70 9.65 -12.19
N LEU A 49 4.66 10.21 -11.45
CA LEU A 49 5.82 9.47 -10.97
C LEU A 49 5.41 8.43 -9.91
N TYR A 50 4.43 8.77 -9.06
CA TYR A 50 3.86 7.88 -8.06
C TYR A 50 3.11 6.71 -8.71
N GLY A 51 2.22 7.00 -9.67
CA GLY A 51 1.51 5.98 -10.46
C GLY A 51 2.46 5.08 -11.28
N LEU A 52 3.54 5.65 -11.83
CA LEU A 52 4.60 4.88 -12.47
C LEU A 52 5.29 3.95 -11.48
N GLY A 53 5.60 4.42 -10.26
CA GLY A 53 6.14 3.61 -9.17
C GLY A 53 5.30 2.35 -8.92
N PHE A 54 3.98 2.52 -8.74
CA PHE A 54 3.05 1.40 -8.59
C PHE A 54 3.07 0.45 -9.79
N THR A 55 2.97 1.00 -11.00
CA THR A 55 2.99 0.22 -12.25
C THR A 55 4.24 -0.64 -12.35
N LYS A 56 5.40 -0.09 -11.97
CA LYS A 56 6.67 -0.81 -11.94
C LYS A 56 6.71 -1.90 -10.88
N THR A 57 6.15 -1.66 -9.70
CA THR A 57 6.05 -2.66 -8.63
C THR A 57 5.22 -3.86 -9.09
N LEU A 58 4.01 -3.62 -9.62
CA LEU A 58 3.12 -4.70 -10.10
C LEU A 58 3.70 -5.43 -11.31
N SER A 59 4.48 -4.75 -12.15
CA SER A 59 5.23 -5.35 -13.26
C SER A 59 6.54 -6.03 -12.82
N LYS A 60 6.80 -6.17 -11.52
CA LYS A 60 8.02 -6.76 -10.92
C LYS A 60 9.33 -6.06 -11.34
N GLN A 61 9.24 -4.83 -11.82
CA GLN A 61 10.39 -3.98 -12.19
C GLN A 61 10.88 -3.20 -10.96
N TYR A 62 11.23 -3.90 -9.89
CA TYR A 62 11.45 -3.32 -8.56
C TYR A 62 12.56 -2.24 -8.54
N LYS A 63 13.63 -2.39 -9.33
CA LYS A 63 14.68 -1.36 -9.43
C LYS A 63 14.10 -0.02 -9.91
N LYS A 64 13.28 -0.04 -10.97
CA LYS A 64 12.64 1.17 -11.50
C LYS A 64 11.59 1.75 -10.56
N ALA A 65 10.87 0.89 -9.83
CA ALA A 65 9.93 1.33 -8.80
C ALA A 65 10.65 2.11 -7.68
N ARG A 66 11.80 1.59 -7.19
CA ARG A 66 12.66 2.28 -6.21
C ARG A 66 13.13 3.63 -6.74
N GLU A 67 13.58 3.70 -7.99
CA GLU A 67 14.01 4.97 -8.61
C GLU A 67 12.89 6.02 -8.60
N CYS A 68 11.64 5.62 -8.87
CA CYS A 68 10.49 6.52 -8.83
C CYS A 68 10.24 7.05 -7.41
N TYR A 69 10.16 6.15 -6.41
CA TYR A 69 9.84 6.53 -5.04
C TYR A 69 11.00 7.24 -4.33
N PHE A 70 12.27 6.92 -4.62
CA PHE A 70 13.40 7.70 -4.09
C PHE A 70 13.43 9.12 -4.63
N LYS A 71 13.06 9.30 -5.89
CA LYS A 71 12.97 10.64 -6.49
C LYS A 71 11.86 11.46 -5.83
N LEU A 72 10.68 10.88 -5.63
CA LEU A 72 9.62 11.53 -4.84
C LEU A 72 10.06 11.80 -3.40
N LEU A 73 10.78 10.88 -2.76
CA LEU A 73 11.25 11.03 -1.39
C LEU A 73 12.24 12.20 -1.28
N SER A 74 13.12 12.37 -2.27
CA SER A 74 14.01 13.53 -2.30
C SER A 74 13.24 14.85 -2.38
N TYR A 75 12.11 14.88 -3.11
CA TYR A 75 11.28 16.08 -3.19
C TYR A 75 10.56 16.37 -1.89
N ALA A 76 9.95 15.35 -1.27
CA ALA A 76 9.32 15.50 0.04
C ALA A 76 10.31 16.01 1.10
N ILE A 77 11.57 15.54 1.06
CA ILE A 77 12.63 16.03 1.96
C ILE A 77 13.02 17.48 1.64
N GLU A 78 13.21 17.84 0.37
CA GLU A 78 13.53 19.21 -0.07
C GLU A 78 12.42 20.21 0.29
N GLU A 79 11.15 19.78 0.23
CA GLU A 79 9.97 20.58 0.55
C GLU A 79 9.62 20.56 2.04
N GLU A 80 10.40 19.83 2.86
CA GLU A 80 10.13 19.57 4.27
C GLU A 80 8.74 18.96 4.54
N ASN A 81 8.14 18.30 3.54
CA ASN A 81 6.85 17.63 3.65
C ASN A 81 7.01 16.26 4.33
N LYS A 82 6.87 16.24 5.66
CA LYS A 82 7.01 15.03 6.47
C LYS A 82 5.87 14.03 6.31
N GLU A 83 4.70 14.48 5.87
CA GLU A 83 3.57 13.57 5.59
C GLU A 83 3.87 12.74 4.34
N ASP A 84 4.29 13.39 3.25
CA ASP A 84 4.73 12.70 2.03
C ASP A 84 5.96 11.81 2.30
N GLU A 85 6.90 12.26 3.13
CA GLU A 85 8.06 11.45 3.53
C GLU A 85 7.61 10.13 4.16
N SER A 86 6.61 10.17 5.05
CA SER A 86 6.02 8.98 5.68
C SER A 86 5.37 8.06 4.64
N ILE A 87 4.53 8.60 3.76
CA ILE A 87 3.85 7.82 2.71
C ILE A 87 4.86 7.15 1.78
N LEU A 88 5.95 7.83 1.45
CA LEU A 88 6.97 7.30 0.54
C LEU A 88 7.84 6.22 1.18
N TYR A 89 8.10 6.27 2.48
CA TYR A 89 8.68 5.13 3.18
C TYR A 89 7.75 3.91 3.17
N HIS A 90 6.44 4.12 3.31
CA HIS A 90 5.47 3.03 3.17
C HIS A 90 5.55 2.38 1.78
N GLN A 91 5.56 3.19 0.72
CA GLN A 91 5.66 2.69 -0.64
C GLN A 91 6.98 1.94 -0.89
N LEU A 92 8.11 2.47 -0.41
CA LEU A 92 9.40 1.77 -0.49
C LEU A 92 9.37 0.45 0.27
N CYS A 93 8.75 0.40 1.45
CA CYS A 93 8.51 -0.86 2.17
C CYS A 93 7.77 -1.88 1.30
N MET A 94 6.65 -1.48 0.68
CA MET A 94 5.87 -2.36 -0.19
C MET A 94 6.72 -2.87 -1.36
N VAL A 95 7.52 -2.02 -2.01
CA VAL A 95 8.43 -2.46 -3.09
C VAL A 95 9.43 -3.50 -2.60
N GLU A 96 10.05 -3.27 -1.44
CA GLU A 96 11.01 -4.23 -0.88
C GLU A 96 10.34 -5.55 -0.46
N ARG A 97 9.12 -5.49 0.10
CA ARG A 97 8.33 -6.68 0.42
C ARG A 97 8.06 -7.50 -0.83
N GLU A 98 7.56 -6.89 -1.90
CA GLU A 98 7.29 -7.57 -3.17
C GLU A 98 8.57 -8.12 -3.82
N ALA A 99 9.71 -7.49 -3.59
CA ALA A 99 11.02 -7.96 -4.04
C ALA A 99 11.63 -9.07 -3.15
N GLY A 100 10.99 -9.44 -2.03
CA GLY A 100 11.50 -10.41 -1.07
C GLY A 100 12.57 -9.88 -0.10
N ASN A 101 12.84 -8.58 -0.12
CA ASN A 101 13.85 -7.91 0.71
C ASN A 101 13.28 -7.50 2.07
N TYR A 102 12.79 -8.47 2.84
CA TYR A 102 11.98 -8.21 4.03
C TYR A 102 12.70 -7.38 5.12
N ASP A 103 14.00 -7.58 5.32
CA ASP A 103 14.73 -6.80 6.33
C ASP A 103 14.89 -5.33 5.95
N ILE A 104 14.99 -5.03 4.65
CA ILE A 104 15.03 -3.66 4.14
C ILE A 104 13.63 -3.03 4.26
N ALA A 105 12.58 -3.79 3.93
CA ALA A 105 11.19 -3.34 4.10
C ALA A 105 10.90 -2.91 5.55
N LEU A 106 11.33 -3.73 6.53
CA LEU A 106 11.18 -3.43 7.96
C LEU A 106 11.96 -2.17 8.40
N GLN A 107 13.09 -1.86 7.77
CA GLN A 107 13.82 -0.61 8.04
C GLN A 107 13.02 0.62 7.56
N TYR A 108 12.36 0.53 6.40
CA TYR A 108 11.49 1.61 5.94
C TYR A 108 10.26 1.78 6.82
N LEU A 109 9.61 0.70 7.25
CA LEU A 109 8.50 0.79 8.21
C LEU A 109 8.92 1.42 9.54
N LYS A 110 10.16 1.18 9.99
CA LYS A 110 10.66 1.84 11.19
C LYS A 110 10.79 3.36 11.00
N LYS A 111 11.32 3.80 9.85
CA LYS A 111 11.41 5.24 9.53
C LYS A 111 10.03 5.88 9.42
N GLU A 112 9.10 5.21 8.74
CA GLU A 112 7.70 5.63 8.66
C GLU A 112 7.09 5.75 10.06
N TYR A 113 7.22 4.73 10.91
CA TYR A 113 6.70 4.74 12.28
C TYR A 113 7.20 5.93 13.10
N ASP A 114 8.50 6.22 13.02
CA ASP A 114 9.11 7.35 13.73
C ASP A 114 8.55 8.70 13.24
N LEU A 115 8.21 8.83 11.96
CA LEU A 115 7.52 10.01 11.42
C LEU A 115 6.06 10.07 11.84
N ILE A 116 5.34 8.94 11.79
CA ILE A 116 3.94 8.83 12.22
C ILE A 116 3.77 9.41 13.62
N LEU A 117 4.66 9.04 14.55
CA LEU A 117 4.60 9.50 15.93
C LEU A 117 4.90 11.00 16.10
N LYS A 118 5.69 11.60 15.20
CA LYS A 118 6.13 13.00 15.30
C LYS A 118 5.18 13.97 14.61
N VAL A 119 4.60 13.56 13.49
CA VAL A 119 3.94 14.47 12.54
C VAL A 119 2.42 14.41 12.65
N PHE A 120 1.86 13.21 12.83
CA PHE A 120 0.42 13.01 12.69
C PHE A 120 -0.31 13.13 14.03
N LYS A 121 -1.26 14.06 14.08
CA LYS A 121 -2.13 14.26 15.24
C LYS A 121 -3.12 13.10 15.39
N ASP A 122 -3.82 12.75 14.31
CA ASP A 122 -4.55 11.48 14.22
C ASP A 122 -3.69 10.45 13.50
N LYS A 123 -3.16 9.53 14.30
CA LYS A 123 -2.19 8.53 13.87
C LYS A 123 -2.77 7.13 13.78
N ASN A 124 -4.05 6.93 14.12
CA ASN A 124 -4.62 5.58 14.23
C ASN A 124 -4.61 4.87 12.88
N MET A 125 -5.04 5.55 11.81
CA MET A 125 -5.02 4.99 10.45
C MET A 125 -3.58 4.64 10.01
N TYR A 126 -2.62 5.55 10.20
CA TYR A 126 -1.22 5.34 9.79
C TYR A 126 -0.54 4.23 10.60
N LEU A 127 -0.74 4.19 11.92
CA LEU A 127 -0.23 3.11 12.77
C LEU A 127 -0.86 1.77 12.40
N SER A 128 -2.16 1.74 12.11
CA SER A 128 -2.85 0.54 11.62
C SER A 128 -2.17 -0.03 10.37
N ALA A 129 -1.95 0.80 9.34
CA ALA A 129 -1.31 0.39 8.11
C ALA A 129 0.15 -0.05 8.32
N ASN A 130 0.92 0.68 9.12
CA ASN A 130 2.32 0.33 9.41
C ASN A 130 2.42 -1.01 10.16
N TYR A 131 1.58 -1.24 11.17
CA TYR A 131 1.54 -2.51 11.90
C TYR A 131 1.03 -3.66 11.03
N TYR A 132 0.07 -3.41 10.13
CA TYR A 132 -0.40 -4.39 9.16
C TYR A 132 0.76 -4.88 8.29
N GLU A 133 1.47 -3.96 7.65
CA GLU A 133 2.60 -4.27 6.78
C GLU A 133 3.72 -4.99 7.53
N ASN A 134 4.03 -4.56 8.76
CA ASN A 134 5.02 -5.24 9.58
C ASN A 134 4.59 -6.68 9.90
N GLY A 135 3.33 -6.86 10.30
CA GLY A 135 2.76 -8.18 10.59
C GLY A 135 2.78 -9.09 9.38
N TYR A 136 2.37 -8.57 8.22
CA TYR A 136 2.37 -9.31 6.96
C TYR A 136 3.78 -9.71 6.51
N ILE A 137 4.77 -8.82 6.63
CA ILE A 137 6.17 -9.16 6.36
C ILE A 137 6.67 -10.28 7.28
N ASN A 138 6.36 -10.24 8.58
CA ASN A 138 6.76 -11.32 9.49
C ASN A 138 6.02 -12.64 9.19
N LEU A 139 4.78 -12.59 8.69
CA LEU A 139 4.07 -13.76 8.20
C LEU A 139 4.78 -14.38 7.00
N LEU A 140 5.21 -13.57 6.02
CA LEU A 140 5.98 -14.01 4.86
C LEU A 140 7.35 -14.59 5.25
N LYS A 141 7.96 -14.10 6.33
CA LYS A 141 9.18 -14.68 6.93
C LYS A 141 8.93 -15.97 7.72
N GLY A 142 7.67 -16.40 7.88
CA GLY A 142 7.27 -17.59 8.63
C GLY A 142 7.09 -17.40 10.14
N ASP A 143 7.33 -16.19 10.67
CA ASP A 143 7.13 -15.89 12.10
C ASP A 143 5.65 -15.54 12.39
N CYS A 144 4.83 -16.59 12.41
CA CYS A 144 3.39 -16.47 12.59
C CYS A 144 2.99 -15.88 13.95
N ASN A 145 3.80 -16.12 15.00
CA ASN A 145 3.51 -15.61 16.33
C ASN A 145 3.71 -14.10 16.40
N LYS A 146 4.83 -13.62 15.85
CA LYS A 146 5.09 -12.18 15.77
C LYS A 146 4.12 -11.49 14.82
N ALA A 147 3.82 -12.10 13.68
CA ALA A 147 2.83 -11.60 12.74
C ALA A 147 1.48 -11.39 13.40
N LYS A 148 1.02 -12.39 14.19
CA LYS A 148 -0.22 -12.30 14.96
C LYS A 148 -0.25 -11.07 15.87
N VAL A 149 0.78 -10.90 16.72
CA VAL A 149 0.83 -9.78 17.68
C VAL A 149 0.82 -8.42 16.96
N LEU A 150 1.50 -8.32 15.83
CA LEU A 150 1.54 -7.09 15.03
C LEU A 150 0.20 -6.81 14.35
N LEU A 151 -0.48 -7.84 13.82
CA LEU A 151 -1.79 -7.70 13.20
C LEU A 151 -2.90 -7.43 14.24
N GLU A 152 -2.78 -7.94 15.46
CA GLU A 152 -3.66 -7.55 16.57
C GLU A 152 -3.47 -6.08 16.95
N LYS A 153 -2.23 -5.56 16.92
CA LYS A 153 -1.98 -4.12 17.09
C LYS A 153 -2.56 -3.31 15.92
N SER A 154 -2.40 -3.78 14.69
CA SER A 154 -3.00 -3.16 13.51
C SER A 154 -4.51 -3.01 13.69
N LEU A 155 -5.20 -4.10 14.05
CA LEU A 155 -6.63 -4.10 14.33
C LEU A 155 -7.01 -3.11 15.44
N TYR A 156 -6.27 -3.09 16.55
CA TYR A 156 -6.51 -2.14 17.64
C TYR A 156 -6.50 -0.68 17.19
N TYR A 157 -5.55 -0.30 16.32
CA TYR A 157 -5.51 1.06 15.78
C TYR A 157 -6.58 1.28 14.70
N ALA A 158 -6.86 0.27 13.88
CA ALA A 158 -7.90 0.33 12.86
C ALA A 158 -9.28 0.61 13.48
N GLU A 159 -9.64 -0.08 14.56
CA GLU A 159 -10.92 0.11 15.27
C GLU A 159 -11.06 1.51 15.88
N LYS A 160 -9.94 2.20 16.12
CA LYS A 160 -9.88 3.58 16.61
C LYS A 160 -9.76 4.62 15.50
N SER A 161 -9.60 4.19 14.25
CA SER A 161 -9.66 5.06 13.08
C SER A 161 -11.07 5.11 12.52
N GLU A 162 -11.36 6.17 11.76
CA GLU A 162 -12.60 6.28 10.98
C GLU A 162 -12.55 5.40 9.71
N ASP A 163 -11.36 4.93 9.33
CA ASP A 163 -11.14 4.09 8.15
C ASP A 163 -11.51 2.62 8.43
N LYS A 164 -12.68 2.21 7.92
CA LYS A 164 -13.15 0.82 8.02
C LYS A 164 -12.42 -0.14 7.08
N VAL A 165 -11.75 0.35 6.03
CA VAL A 165 -10.91 -0.49 5.15
C VAL A 165 -9.74 -1.05 5.97
N CYS A 166 -9.13 -0.24 6.83
CA CYS A 166 -8.09 -0.70 7.76
C CYS A 166 -8.56 -1.88 8.64
N VAL A 167 -9.81 -1.84 9.12
CA VAL A 167 -10.38 -2.93 9.94
C VAL A 167 -10.52 -4.21 9.12
N ALA A 168 -11.06 -4.10 7.90
CA ALA A 168 -11.21 -5.24 7.00
C ALA A 168 -9.86 -5.88 6.65
N CYS A 169 -8.84 -5.06 6.35
CA CYS A 169 -7.48 -5.50 6.09
C CYS A 169 -6.87 -6.21 7.30
N ALA A 170 -6.96 -5.64 8.50
CA ALA A 170 -6.41 -6.25 9.72
C ALA A 170 -7.06 -7.62 10.01
N PHE A 171 -8.37 -7.75 9.83
CA PHE A 171 -9.06 -9.05 9.92
C PHE A 171 -8.58 -10.03 8.87
N ARG A 172 -8.42 -9.61 7.60
CA ARG A 172 -7.87 -10.46 6.53
C ARG A 172 -6.49 -11.00 6.91
N GLY A 173 -5.59 -10.11 7.37
CA GLY A 173 -4.24 -10.50 7.77
C GLY A 173 -4.23 -11.49 8.94
N LEU A 174 -5.10 -11.30 9.94
CA LEU A 174 -5.27 -12.29 11.02
C LEU A 174 -5.80 -13.62 10.49
N GLY A 175 -6.72 -13.60 9.53
CA GLY A 175 -7.16 -14.78 8.79
C GLY A 175 -5.99 -15.53 8.17
N GLU A 176 -5.14 -14.85 7.41
CA GLU A 176 -3.94 -15.42 6.78
C GLU A 176 -2.93 -15.99 7.79
N VAL A 177 -2.76 -15.34 8.95
CA VAL A 177 -1.97 -15.91 10.05
C VAL A 177 -2.53 -17.27 10.48
N TYR A 178 -3.85 -17.38 10.69
CA TYR A 178 -4.46 -18.64 11.10
C TYR A 178 -4.48 -19.69 9.98
N ILE A 179 -4.53 -19.29 8.70
CA ILE A 179 -4.26 -20.19 7.56
C ILE A 179 -2.86 -20.80 7.71
N SER A 180 -1.83 -19.95 7.90
CA SER A 180 -0.44 -20.41 8.04
C SER A 180 -0.23 -21.34 9.24
N LYS A 181 -0.97 -21.09 10.34
CA LYS A 181 -0.99 -21.97 11.53
C LYS A 181 -1.84 -23.23 11.37
N LYS A 182 -2.53 -23.42 10.23
CA LYS A 182 -3.46 -24.53 9.97
C LYS A 182 -4.63 -24.59 10.97
N GLU A 183 -5.05 -23.43 11.49
CA GLU A 183 -6.19 -23.29 12.40
C GLU A 183 -7.45 -22.85 11.63
N THR A 184 -8.00 -23.75 10.81
CA THR A 184 -9.07 -23.44 9.82
C THR A 184 -10.27 -22.70 10.40
N ASN A 185 -10.80 -23.12 11.56
CA ASN A 185 -11.98 -22.48 12.16
C ASN A 185 -11.73 -21.01 12.51
N LYS A 186 -10.56 -20.69 13.05
CA LYS A 186 -10.20 -19.30 13.38
C LYS A 186 -9.91 -18.50 12.12
N ALA A 187 -9.26 -19.10 11.13
CA ALA A 187 -9.04 -18.44 9.84
C ALA A 187 -10.38 -18.02 9.22
N LEU A 188 -11.36 -18.93 9.16
CA LEU A 188 -12.71 -18.62 8.66
C LEU A 188 -13.41 -17.55 9.49
N GLU A 189 -13.29 -17.57 10.82
CA GLU A 189 -13.87 -16.53 11.69
C GLU A 189 -13.37 -15.13 11.30
N TYR A 190 -12.05 -14.95 11.18
CA TYR A 190 -11.46 -13.66 10.84
C TYR A 190 -11.71 -13.25 9.38
N LEU A 191 -11.68 -14.20 8.44
CA LEU A 191 -11.98 -13.93 7.04
C LEU A 191 -13.45 -13.53 6.85
N ASN A 192 -14.39 -14.16 7.55
CA ASN A 192 -15.80 -13.76 7.50
C ASN A 192 -16.01 -12.32 8.01
N LYS A 193 -15.35 -11.94 9.12
CA LYS A 193 -15.38 -10.56 9.62
C LYS A 193 -14.81 -9.56 8.61
N SER A 194 -13.71 -9.92 7.94
CA SER A 194 -13.12 -9.08 6.88
C SER A 194 -14.08 -8.91 5.70
N GLU A 195 -14.66 -10.01 5.20
CA GLU A 195 -15.61 -10.02 4.09
C GLU A 195 -16.86 -9.19 4.39
N GLU A 196 -17.41 -9.29 5.60
CA GLU A 196 -18.57 -8.50 6.04
C GLU A 196 -18.29 -7.00 5.96
N VAL A 197 -17.11 -6.57 6.42
CA VAL A 197 -16.71 -5.16 6.37
C VAL A 197 -16.49 -4.69 4.93
N PHE A 198 -15.79 -5.46 4.09
CA PHE A 198 -15.60 -5.09 2.68
C PHE A 198 -16.94 -4.98 1.92
N LYS A 199 -17.87 -5.91 2.14
CA LYS A 199 -19.22 -5.85 1.56
C LYS A 199 -20.01 -4.64 2.05
N TYR A 200 -19.93 -4.31 3.33
CA TYR A 200 -20.57 -3.12 3.89
C TYR A 200 -20.05 -1.82 3.22
N LEU A 201 -18.77 -1.79 2.84
CA LEU A 201 -18.14 -0.67 2.14
C LEU A 201 -18.38 -0.65 0.63
N GLY A 202 -18.98 -1.71 0.06
CA GLY A 202 -19.10 -1.89 -1.39
C GLY A 202 -17.76 -2.18 -2.09
N ASP A 203 -16.75 -2.65 -1.36
CA ASP A 203 -15.46 -3.05 -1.93
C ASP A 203 -15.50 -4.51 -2.40
N ASP A 204 -16.01 -4.70 -3.62
CA ASP A 204 -16.12 -6.01 -4.26
C ASP A 204 -14.76 -6.65 -4.57
N ILE A 205 -13.68 -5.87 -4.64
CA ILE A 205 -12.33 -6.41 -4.88
C ILE A 205 -11.82 -7.04 -3.59
N GLY A 206 -11.86 -6.30 -2.48
CA GLY A 206 -11.47 -6.80 -1.16
C GLY A 206 -12.28 -8.03 -0.74
N ALA A 207 -13.60 -8.00 -0.96
CA ALA A 207 -14.47 -9.14 -0.66
C ALA A 207 -14.08 -10.41 -1.44
N ARG A 208 -13.79 -10.29 -2.74
CA ARG A 208 -13.36 -11.42 -3.59
C ARG A 208 -11.98 -11.96 -3.21
N GLU A 209 -11.05 -11.09 -2.82
CA GLU A 209 -9.74 -11.53 -2.33
C GLU A 209 -9.87 -12.40 -1.07
N VAL A 210 -10.75 -11.99 -0.15
CA VAL A 210 -11.06 -12.75 1.08
C VAL A 210 -11.76 -14.07 0.76
N GLU A 211 -12.72 -14.08 -0.18
CA GLU A 211 -13.39 -15.29 -0.66
C GLU A 211 -12.37 -16.30 -1.20
N GLY A 212 -11.45 -15.87 -2.06
CA GLY A 212 -10.40 -16.74 -2.59
C GLY A 212 -9.42 -17.28 -1.53
N LEU A 213 -9.29 -16.62 -0.37
CA LEU A 213 -8.55 -17.17 0.78
C LEU A 213 -9.35 -18.27 1.50
N LYS A 214 -10.66 -18.09 1.62
CA LYS A 214 -11.56 -19.08 2.24
C LYS A 214 -11.67 -20.35 1.41
N GLU A 215 -11.69 -20.24 0.08
CA GLU A 215 -11.72 -21.38 -0.83
C GLU A 215 -10.51 -22.31 -0.66
N LYS A 216 -9.34 -21.78 -0.26
CA LYS A 216 -8.12 -22.58 -0.01
C LYS A 216 -8.17 -23.39 1.29
N LEU A 217 -9.19 -23.17 2.12
CA LEU A 217 -9.37 -23.84 3.42
C LEU A 217 -10.32 -25.04 3.36
N VAL A 218 -10.99 -25.25 2.22
CA VAL A 218 -11.93 -26.34 1.95
C VAL A 218 -11.25 -27.42 1.13
#